data_AF-A0A6A4ZG52-F1
#
_entry.id   AF-A0A6A4ZG52-F1
#
_cell.length_a   1.000
_cell.length_b   1.000
_cell.length_c   1.000
_cell.angle_alpha   90.00
_cell.angle_beta   90.00
_cell.angle_gamma   90.00
#
_symmetry.space_group_name_H-M   'P 1'
#
loop_
_entity.id
_entity.type
_entity.pdbx_description
1 polymer ?
#
loop_
_entity_poly.entity_id
_entity_poly.type
_entity_poly.pdbx_seq_one_letter_code
_entity_poly.pdbx_strand_id
1 'polypeptide(L)'
;MSATRICIIGCVGPLCSLLELPEPKLISVALEGLENILAAGERQGEADGTHVNAFVSVIEDCDGVTKIENLQYHEQTDIYNKALGLIERFFQGEGDDDVDGAGVQDGRFQFGFDPTANTTFSFGPAAQ
;
A
#
# COMPACT_ATOMS: atom_id res chain seq x y z
N MET A 1 -2.43 19.02 -12.77
CA MET A 1 -1.77 17.81 -12.24
C MET A 1 -2.05 16.53 -13.06
N SER A 2 -2.66 16.59 -14.26
CA SER A 2 -3.09 15.36 -14.98
C SER A 2 -2.02 14.73 -15.88
N ALA A 3 -1.03 15.50 -16.36
CA ALA A 3 -0.02 15.00 -17.30
C ALA A 3 0.95 13.98 -16.70
N THR A 4 1.29 14.09 -15.41
CA THR A 4 2.17 13.11 -14.78
C THR A 4 1.48 11.76 -14.67
N ARG A 5 0.18 11.73 -14.32
CA ARG A 5 -0.59 10.50 -14.09
C ARG A 5 -0.72 9.63 -15.36
N ILE A 6 -0.82 10.24 -16.54
CA ILE A 6 -0.91 9.49 -17.80
C ILE A 6 0.43 8.85 -18.20
N CYS A 7 1.56 9.51 -17.91
CA CYS A 7 2.88 8.95 -18.19
C CYS A 7 3.14 7.68 -17.37
N ILE A 8 2.79 7.70 -16.08
CA ILE A 8 3.01 6.55 -15.19
C ILE A 8 2.15 5.37 -15.60
N ILE A 9 0.88 5.59 -15.98
CA ILE A 9 0.00 4.55 -16.52
C ILE A 9 0.57 3.96 -17.83
N GLY A 10 1.13 4.80 -18.70
CA GLY A 10 1.77 4.36 -19.94
C GLY A 10 3.09 3.59 -19.76
N CYS A 11 3.74 3.73 -18.60
CA CYS A 11 4.98 3.02 -18.27
C CYS A 11 4.75 1.63 -17.65
N VAL A 12 3.56 1.36 -17.10
CA VAL A 12 3.25 0.06 -16.47
C VAL A 12 3.29 -1.08 -17.49
N GLY A 13 2.67 -0.91 -18.66
CA GLY A 13 2.67 -1.95 -19.71
C GLY A 13 4.08 -2.41 -20.12
N PRO A 14 4.99 -1.48 -20.49
CA PRO A 14 6.39 -1.81 -20.78
C PRO A 14 7.12 -2.45 -19.60
N LEU A 15 6.90 -1.99 -18.37
CA LEU A 15 7.49 -2.60 -17.16
C LEU A 15 7.01 -4.04 -16.96
N CYS A 16 5.72 -4.32 -17.17
CA CYS A 16 5.17 -5.66 -17.12
C CYS A 16 5.76 -6.57 -18.22
N SER A 17 5.98 -6.05 -19.43
CA SER A 17 6.67 -6.80 -20.49
C SER A 17 8.14 -7.10 -20.15
N LEU A 18 8.81 -6.26 -19.36
CA LEU A 18 10.18 -6.52 -18.90
C LEU A 18 10.24 -7.69 -17.90
N LEU A 19 9.18 -7.93 -17.13
CA LEU A 19 9.11 -9.07 -16.18
C LEU A 19 9.05 -10.43 -16.90
N GLU A 20 8.64 -10.47 -18.17
CA GLU A 20 8.61 -11.69 -18.98
C GLU A 20 9.99 -12.05 -19.58
N LEU A 21 10.94 -11.12 -19.55
CA LEU A 21 12.26 -11.35 -20.12
C LEU A 21 13.09 -12.23 -19.17
N PRO A 22 13.86 -13.21 -19.69
CA PRO A 22 14.71 -14.09 -18.88
C PRO A 22 15.98 -13.40 -18.37
N GLU A 23 15.98 -12.07 -18.24
CA GLU A 23 17.14 -11.30 -17.80
C GLU A 23 16.95 -10.84 -16.33
N PRO A 24 17.59 -11.50 -15.35
CA PRO A 24 17.32 -11.26 -13.93
C PRO A 24 17.59 -9.82 -13.47
N LYS A 25 18.54 -9.13 -14.12
CA LYS A 25 18.83 -7.71 -13.86
C LYS A 25 17.67 -6.81 -14.29
N LEU A 26 17.05 -7.08 -15.44
CA LEU A 26 15.89 -6.31 -15.91
C LEU A 26 14.67 -6.58 -15.04
N ILE A 27 14.44 -7.83 -14.65
CA ILE A 27 13.36 -8.19 -13.73
C ILE A 27 13.51 -7.43 -12.41
N SER A 28 14.72 -7.41 -11.84
CA SER A 28 14.99 -6.71 -10.58
C SER A 28 14.71 -5.21 -10.66
N VAL A 29 15.14 -4.56 -11.75
CA VAL A 29 14.89 -3.12 -11.98
C VAL A 29 13.41 -2.85 -12.25
N ALA A 30 12.73 -3.75 -12.96
CA ALA A 30 11.29 -3.62 -13.22
C ALA A 30 10.47 -3.75 -11.93
N LEU A 31 10.81 -4.69 -11.05
CA LEU A 31 10.19 -4.84 -9.73
C LEU A 31 10.40 -3.60 -8.85
N GLU A 32 11.61 -3.03 -8.80
CA GLU A 32 11.87 -1.76 -8.10
C GLU A 32 11.10 -0.59 -8.72
N GLY A 33 10.97 -0.56 -10.05
CA GLY A 33 10.16 0.42 -10.75
C GLY A 33 8.68 0.35 -10.34
N LEU A 34 8.13 -0.86 -10.29
CA LEU A 34 6.74 -1.11 -9.88
C LEU A 34 6.51 -0.76 -8.40
N GLU A 35 7.44 -1.11 -7.52
CA GLU A 35 7.39 -0.74 -6.10
C GLU A 35 7.33 0.78 -5.91
N ASN A 36 8.17 1.52 -6.62
CA ASN A 36 8.19 2.98 -6.56
C ASN A 36 6.89 3.61 -7.08
N ILE A 37 6.30 3.04 -8.13
CA ILE A 37 5.01 3.50 -8.68
C ILE A 37 3.89 3.25 -7.68
N LEU A 38 3.83 2.07 -7.09
CA LEU A 38 2.84 1.71 -6.08
C LEU A 38 2.96 2.59 -4.84
N ALA A 39 4.17 2.81 -4.32
CA ALA A 39 4.42 3.69 -3.18
C ALA A 39 4.06 5.16 -3.47
N ALA A 40 4.31 5.64 -4.69
CA ALA A 40 3.85 6.97 -5.11
C ALA A 40 2.31 7.06 -5.15
N GLY A 41 1.67 5.95 -5.54
CA GLY A 41 0.23 5.76 -5.51
C GLY A 41 -0.40 5.87 -4.13
N GLU A 42 0.17 5.17 -3.15
CA GLU A 42 -0.26 5.26 -1.75
C GLU A 42 -0.18 6.68 -1.23
N ARG A 43 0.98 7.33 -1.38
CA ARG A 43 1.18 8.72 -0.93
C ARG A 43 0.17 9.68 -1.58
N GLN A 44 -0.18 9.43 -2.84
CA GLN A 44 -1.19 10.23 -3.51
C GLN A 44 -2.60 9.93 -3.01
N GLY A 45 -2.95 8.66 -2.78
CA GLY A 45 -4.24 8.27 -2.20
C GLY A 45 -4.45 8.80 -0.78
N GLU A 46 -3.37 8.85 0.01
CA GLU A 46 -3.33 9.45 1.35
C GLU A 46 -3.52 10.98 1.29
N ALA A 47 -2.82 11.66 0.37
CA ALA A 47 -2.99 13.10 0.16
C ALA A 47 -4.40 13.49 -0.33
N ASP A 48 -5.02 12.63 -1.15
CA ASP A 48 -6.38 12.81 -1.68
C ASP A 48 -7.46 12.31 -0.69
N GLY A 49 -7.08 11.73 0.46
CA GLY A 49 -7.99 11.21 1.50
C GLY A 49 -8.86 10.02 1.06
N THR A 50 -8.48 9.36 -0.03
CA THR A 50 -9.20 8.20 -0.57
C THR A 50 -8.59 6.90 -0.08
N HIS A 51 -7.31 6.89 0.30
CA HIS A 51 -6.55 5.70 0.70
C HIS A 51 -6.57 4.56 -0.35
N VAL A 52 -6.95 4.87 -1.59
CA VAL A 52 -7.02 3.90 -2.69
C VAL A 52 -5.86 4.14 -3.63
N ASN A 53 -5.05 3.10 -3.83
CA ASN A 53 -3.97 3.13 -4.79
C ASN A 53 -4.49 2.83 -6.20
N ALA A 54 -4.68 3.87 -7.01
CA ALA A 54 -5.14 3.74 -8.39
C ALA A 54 -4.18 2.94 -9.29
N PHE A 55 -2.91 2.78 -8.91
CA PHE A 55 -1.94 2.03 -9.71
C PHE A 55 -2.07 0.52 -9.58
N VAL A 56 -2.67 0.02 -8.49
CA VAL A 56 -2.95 -1.41 -8.31
C VAL A 56 -3.84 -1.92 -9.45
N SER A 57 -4.96 -1.23 -9.69
CA SER A 57 -5.88 -1.57 -10.78
C SER A 57 -5.23 -1.49 -12.17
N VAL A 58 -4.29 -0.55 -12.37
CA VAL A 58 -3.57 -0.43 -13.65
C VAL A 58 -2.61 -1.60 -13.87
N ILE A 59 -1.97 -2.09 -12.81
CA ILE A 59 -1.09 -3.27 -12.87
C ILE A 59 -1.90 -4.54 -13.10
N GLU A 60 -3.08 -4.66 -12.48
CA GLU A 60 -4.03 -5.75 -12.75
C GLU A 60 -4.48 -5.76 -14.21
N ASP A 61 -4.86 -4.61 -14.77
CA ASP A 61 -5.28 -4.48 -16.17
C ASP A 61 -4.18 -4.88 -17.17
N CYS A 62 -2.91 -4.75 -16.77
CA CYS A 62 -1.75 -5.10 -17.58
C CYS A 62 -1.25 -6.54 -17.36
N ASP A 63 -2.02 -7.38 -16.67
CA ASP A 63 -1.62 -8.75 -16.30
C ASP A 63 -0.31 -8.78 -15.46
N GLY A 64 0.03 -7.65 -14.82
CA GLY A 64 1.28 -7.47 -14.09
C GLY A 64 1.32 -8.30 -12.81
N VAL A 65 0.18 -8.45 -12.13
CA VAL A 65 0.08 -9.25 -10.90
C VAL A 65 0.43 -10.70 -11.16
N THR A 66 -0.19 -11.31 -12.17
CA THR A 66 0.08 -12.70 -12.57
C THR A 66 1.55 -12.91 -12.96
N LYS A 67 2.19 -11.92 -13.60
CA LYS A 67 3.62 -11.97 -13.90
C LYS A 67 4.47 -11.93 -12.63
N ILE A 68 4.15 -11.08 -11.66
CA ILE A 68 4.85 -11.02 -10.38
C ILE A 68 4.67 -12.32 -9.59
N GLU A 69 3.49 -12.93 -9.64
CA GLU A 69 3.24 -14.25 -9.03
C GLU A 69 4.12 -15.34 -9.67
N ASN A 70 4.26 -15.34 -10.99
CA ASN A 70 5.12 -16.28 -11.70
C ASN A 70 6.61 -16.13 -11.31
N LEU A 71 7.05 -14.92 -10.95
CA LEU A 71 8.41 -14.67 -10.47
C LEU A 71 8.70 -15.30 -9.10
N GLN A 72 7.67 -15.72 -8.36
CA GLN A 72 7.87 -16.50 -7.14
C GLN A 72 8.47 -17.90 -7.41
N TYR A 73 8.40 -18.39 -8.64
CA TYR A 73 9.02 -19.65 -9.04
C TYR A 73 10.41 -19.46 -9.66
N HIS A 74 10.95 -18.24 -9.68
CA HIS A 74 12.23 -17.95 -10.28
C HIS A 74 13.37 -18.61 -9.49
N GLU A 75 14.38 -19.13 -10.20
CA GLU A 75 15.56 -19.79 -9.62
C GLU A 75 16.43 -18.88 -8.73
N GLN A 76 16.17 -17.57 -8.77
CA GLN A 76 16.97 -16.57 -8.08
C GLN A 76 16.19 -16.06 -6.87
N THR A 77 16.71 -16.38 -5.68
CA THR A 77 16.04 -16.11 -4.40
C THR A 77 15.79 -14.61 -4.17
N ASP A 78 16.65 -13.74 -4.69
CA ASP A 78 16.46 -12.28 -4.59
C ASP A 78 15.20 -11.79 -5.35
N ILE A 79 14.94 -12.35 -6.53
CA ILE A 79 13.76 -12.03 -7.34
C ILE A 79 12.50 -12.55 -6.65
N TYR A 80 12.55 -13.79 -6.14
CA TYR A 80 11.49 -14.37 -5.33
C TYR A 80 11.12 -13.48 -4.14
N ASN A 81 12.10 -13.09 -3.31
CA ASN A 81 11.84 -12.29 -2.11
C ASN A 81 11.26 -10.92 -2.46
N LYS A 82 11.75 -10.29 -3.53
CA LYS A 82 11.21 -9.00 -4.02
C LYS A 82 9.78 -9.15 -4.52
N ALA A 83 9.49 -10.16 -5.33
CA ALA A 83 8.16 -10.40 -5.86
C ALA A 83 7.16 -10.71 -4.73
N LEU A 84 7.55 -11.54 -3.78
CA LEU A 84 6.75 -11.88 -2.60
C LEU A 84 6.48 -10.63 -1.77
N GLY A 85 7.50 -9.85 -1.42
CA GLY A 85 7.33 -8.63 -0.62
C GLY A 85 6.43 -7.58 -1.30
N LEU A 86 6.46 -7.50 -2.64
CA LEU A 86 5.58 -6.61 -3.40
C LEU A 86 4.11 -7.08 -3.34
N ILE A 87 3.89 -8.39 -3.45
CA ILE A 87 2.55 -8.98 -3.34
C ILE A 87 2.01 -8.82 -1.92
N GLU A 88 2.80 -9.15 -0.89
CA GLU A 88 2.42 -9.02 0.52
C GLU A 88 2.10 -7.57 0.90
N ARG A 89 2.85 -6.60 0.35
CA ARG A 89 2.68 -5.19 0.69
C ARG A 89 1.52 -4.50 -0.03
N PHE A 90 1.27 -4.84 -1.29
CA PHE A 90 0.35 -4.07 -2.15
C PHE A 90 -0.84 -4.87 -2.69
N PHE A 91 -0.77 -6.21 -2.74
CA PHE A 91 -1.77 -7.07 -3.42
C PHE A 91 -2.46 -8.10 -2.51
N GLN A 92 -1.85 -8.48 -1.37
CA GLN A 92 -2.47 -9.29 -0.34
C GLN A 92 -3.20 -8.36 0.64
N GLY A 93 -4.50 -8.09 0.40
CA GLY A 93 -5.34 -7.28 1.30
C GLY A 93 -5.29 -7.77 2.76
N GLU A 94 -5.46 -6.95 3.79
CA GLU A 94 -6.39 -5.83 4.02
C GLU A 94 -5.59 -4.54 4.39
N GLY A 95 -5.96 -3.34 3.95
CA GLY A 95 -7.03 -2.58 4.60
C GLY A 95 -6.58 -2.13 5.99
N ASP A 96 -6.36 -0.82 6.16
CA ASP A 96 -6.28 -0.18 7.49
C ASP A 96 -4.96 -0.37 8.26
N ASP A 97 -3.88 0.23 7.79
CA ASP A 97 -2.89 0.80 8.73
C ASP A 97 -3.18 2.30 8.83
N ASP A 98 -4.32 2.61 9.48
CA ASP A 98 -4.44 3.71 10.43
C ASP A 98 -3.35 3.53 11.51
N VAL A 99 -2.08 3.70 11.13
CA VAL A 99 -0.97 3.94 12.06
C VAL A 99 -0.54 5.40 11.95
N ASP A 100 -1.52 6.29 11.82
CA ASP A 100 -1.36 7.67 12.24
C ASP A 100 -1.21 7.67 13.77
N GLY A 101 0.04 7.57 14.22
CA GLY A 101 0.60 8.56 15.12
C GLY A 101 -0.15 8.92 16.41
N ALA A 102 -1.02 8.08 16.97
CA ALA A 102 -1.60 8.31 18.29
C ALA A 102 -0.56 7.93 19.37
N GLY A 103 0.39 8.84 19.59
CA GLY A 103 1.34 8.75 20.68
C GLY A 103 0.64 8.50 22.01
N VAL A 104 0.92 7.35 22.63
CA VAL A 104 0.67 7.11 24.05
C VAL A 104 1.38 8.22 24.83
N GLN A 105 0.60 9.18 25.32
CA GLN A 105 1.02 10.08 26.38
C GLN A 105 0.10 9.84 27.58
N ASP A 106 0.67 9.21 28.60
CA ASP A 106 0.30 9.37 30.00
C ASP A 106 -1.14 8.97 30.39
N GLY A 107 -1.52 7.72 30.11
CA GLY A 107 -2.58 7.02 30.86
C GLY A 107 -3.99 7.63 30.82
N ARG A 108 -4.29 8.47 29.82
CA ARG A 108 -5.61 9.11 29.65
C ARG A 108 -6.19 8.80 28.27
N PHE A 109 -7.20 7.93 28.25
CA PHE A 109 -8.04 7.71 27.09
C PHE A 109 -8.99 8.90 26.94
N GLN A 110 -8.77 9.77 25.95
CA GLN A 110 -9.67 10.87 25.61
C GLN A 110 -10.57 10.44 24.44
N PHE A 111 -11.78 9.96 24.75
CA PHE A 111 -12.83 9.82 23.74
C PHE A 111 -13.28 11.22 23.30
N GLY A 112 -13.14 11.52 22.01
CA GLY A 112 -13.69 12.73 21.40
C GLY A 112 -15.21 12.66 21.36
N PHE A 113 -15.86 13.25 22.35
CA PHE A 113 -17.31 13.42 22.38
C PHE A 113 -17.66 14.88 22.06
N ASP A 114 -18.54 15.07 21.08
CA ASP A 114 -19.05 16.38 20.65
C ASP A 114 -19.89 17.02 21.80
N PRO A 115 -19.67 18.31 22.12
CA PRO A 115 -20.08 18.91 23.40
C PRO A 115 -21.52 19.44 23.48
N THR A 116 -22.45 19.03 22.62
CA THR A 116 -23.88 19.42 22.77
C THR A 116 -24.70 18.46 23.63
N ALA A 117 -24.16 17.29 23.98
CA ALA A 117 -24.82 16.33 24.84
C ALA A 117 -24.10 16.21 26.19
N ASN A 118 -24.65 16.90 27.18
CA ASN A 118 -24.31 16.83 28.60
C ASN A 118 -24.34 15.38 29.09
N THR A 119 -23.17 14.76 29.28
CA THR A 119 -23.09 13.52 30.07
C THR A 119 -21.77 13.43 30.83
N THR A 120 -21.75 14.07 32.00
CA THR A 120 -20.76 13.83 33.06
C THR A 120 -20.96 12.40 33.61
N PHE A 121 -20.08 11.46 33.28
CA PHE A 121 -20.02 10.15 33.95
C PHE A 121 -18.95 10.16 35.03
N SER A 122 -19.41 10.26 36.28
CA SER A 122 -18.57 10.23 37.48
C SER A 122 -18.64 8.84 38.11
N PHE A 123 -17.57 8.04 37.98
CA PHE A 123 -17.43 6.79 38.72
C PHE A 123 -16.88 7.08 40.11
N GLY A 124 -17.79 7.27 41.07
CA GLY A 124 -17.47 7.21 42.49
C GLY A 124 -17.31 5.76 42.95
N PRO A 125 -16.46 5.48 43.97
CA PRO A 125 -16.34 4.15 44.53
C PRO A 125 -17.47 3.93 45.55
N ALA A 126 -18.19 2.81 45.45
CA ALA A 126 -19.02 2.28 46.53
C ALA A 126 -19.08 0.76 46.34
N ALA A 127 -18.34 -0.02 47.12
CA ALA A 127 -18.62 -0.44 48.50
C ALA A 127 -19.57 -1.65 48.53
N GLN A 128 -19.02 -2.72 49.15
CA GLN A 128 -19.56 -4.03 49.53
C GLN A 128 -21.07 -4.25 49.48
#